data_AF-A0A1Q9MWS3-F1
#
_entry.id   AF-A0A1Q9MWS3-F1
#
_cell.length_a   1.000
_cell.length_b   1.000
_cell.length_c   1.000
_cell.angle_alpha   90.00
_cell.angle_beta   90.00
_cell.angle_gamma   90.00
#
_symmetry.space_group_name_H-M   'P 1'
#
loop_
_entity.id
_entity.type
_entity.pdbx_description
1 polymer ?
#
loop_
_entity_poly.entity_id
_entity_poly.type
_entity_poly.pdbx_seq_one_letter_code
_entity_poly.pdbx_strand_id
1 'polypeptide(L)'
;MAKVSRKKHKIAWQYLVVALAVAGLLVAAGVIWMVPPNTFDTVMLSGSDNTHFADPSSVAVNNATGHVYVADTRNCRVQVFDSAGNYQYTIGVAKEYGHDNAHFSYPVGVAV
;
A
#
# COMPACT_ATOMS: atom_id res chain seq x y z
N MET A 1 37.54 45.01 -9.18
CA MET A 1 37.12 43.60 -8.92
C MET A 1 36.33 43.63 -7.61
N ALA A 2 35.12 43.08 -7.41
CA ALA A 2 34.51 41.87 -7.93
C ALA A 2 32.97 42.01 -8.04
N LYS A 3 32.36 41.36 -9.04
CA LYS A 3 30.89 41.21 -9.19
C LYS A 3 30.39 40.19 -8.17
N VAL A 4 29.74 40.65 -7.10
CA VAL A 4 29.07 39.76 -6.15
C VAL A 4 27.85 39.10 -6.82
N SER A 5 27.86 37.77 -6.80
CA SER A 5 27.00 36.87 -7.56
C SER A 5 25.53 36.91 -7.07
N ARG A 6 24.64 37.49 -7.87
CA ARG A 6 23.16 37.48 -7.65
C ARG A 6 22.52 36.09 -7.79
N LYS A 7 23.29 35.04 -8.04
CA LYS A 7 22.76 33.67 -8.24
C LYS A 7 22.33 33.02 -6.91
N LYS A 8 22.98 33.34 -5.79
CA LYS A 8 22.67 32.74 -4.48
C LYS A 8 21.28 33.11 -3.95
N HIS A 9 20.81 34.34 -4.20
CA HIS A 9 19.49 34.80 -3.75
C HIS A 9 18.32 34.20 -4.53
N LYS A 10 18.48 33.95 -5.84
CA LYS A 10 17.42 33.35 -6.66
C LYS A 10 17.12 31.91 -6.25
N ILE A 11 18.16 31.16 -5.90
CA ILE A 11 18.05 29.77 -5.46
C ILE A 11 17.35 29.68 -4.11
N ALA A 12 17.71 30.53 -3.14
CA ALA A 12 17.07 30.55 -1.82
C ALA A 12 15.57 30.94 -1.88
N TRP A 13 15.22 31.91 -2.73
CA TRP A 13 13.82 32.28 -2.95
C TRP A 13 13.01 31.17 -3.62
N GLN A 14 13.63 30.43 -4.54
CA GLN A 14 12.96 29.31 -5.19
C GLN A 14 12.63 28.18 -4.21
N TYR A 15 13.52 27.89 -3.24
CA TYR A 15 13.22 26.94 -2.17
C TYR A 15 12.11 27.42 -1.23
N LEU A 16 12.05 28.71 -0.92
CA LEU A 16 11.03 29.27 -0.02
C LEU A 16 9.63 29.27 -0.66
N VAL A 17 9.56 29.58 -1.97
CA VAL A 17 8.31 29.49 -2.75
C VAL A 17 7.87 28.03 -2.93
N VAL A 18 8.81 27.11 -3.18
CA VAL A 18 8.52 25.67 -3.26
C VAL A 18 8.07 25.12 -1.90
N ALA A 19 8.67 25.54 -0.79
CA ALA A 19 8.28 25.11 0.56
C ALA A 19 6.86 25.56 0.93
N LEU A 20 6.48 26.79 0.58
CA LEU A 20 5.11 27.29 0.79
C LEU A 20 4.08 26.59 -0.11
N ALA A 21 4.45 26.24 -1.33
CA ALA A 21 3.60 25.47 -2.24
C ALA A 21 3.38 24.02 -1.77
N VAL A 22 4.43 23.38 -1.23
CA VAL A 22 4.35 22.01 -0.68
C VAL A 22 3.50 21.98 0.61
N ALA A 23 3.61 23.00 1.47
CA ALA A 23 2.77 23.11 2.66
C ALA A 23 1.27 23.29 2.32
N GLY A 24 0.95 24.00 1.22
CA GLY A 24 -0.43 24.18 0.75
C GLY A 24 -1.03 22.95 0.07
N LEU A 25 -0.21 22.07 -0.50
CA LEU A 25 -0.67 20.87 -1.23
C LEU A 25 -0.95 19.65 -0.32
N LEU A 26 -0.65 19.76 0.98
CA LEU A 26 -0.83 18.64 1.93
C LEU A 26 -2.15 18.68 2.70
N VAL A 27 -2.99 19.68 2.51
CA VAL A 27 -4.33 19.73 3.13
C VAL A 27 -5.40 19.06 2.26
N ALA A 28 -5.13 18.81 0.96
CA ALA A 28 -6.12 18.28 0.00
C ALA A 28 -5.84 16.84 -0.49
N ALA A 29 -4.71 16.25 -0.13
CA ALA A 29 -4.44 14.82 -0.34
C ALA A 29 -4.01 14.26 1.00
N GLY A 30 -4.81 13.37 1.59
CA GLY A 30 -4.60 12.80 2.93
C GLY A 30 -3.32 11.97 3.03
N VAL A 31 -2.17 12.63 3.03
CA VAL A 31 -0.86 11.99 3.17
C VAL A 31 -0.33 12.30 4.55
N ILE A 32 -0.57 11.34 5.44
CA ILE A 32 0.04 11.23 6.76
C ILE A 32 1.55 11.09 6.55
N TRP A 33 2.28 12.20 6.61
CA TRP A 33 3.74 12.21 6.62
C TRP A 33 4.24 12.49 8.03
N MET A 34 4.27 11.49 8.89
CA MET A 34 5.19 11.37 10.04
C MET A 34 4.92 10.07 10.81
N VAL A 35 5.15 8.94 10.15
CA VAL A 35 5.23 7.63 10.82
C VAL A 35 6.70 7.21 10.70
N PRO A 36 7.52 7.35 11.76
CA PRO A 36 8.92 6.93 11.71
C PRO A 36 9.03 5.42 11.36
N PRO A 37 10.13 4.98 10.73
CA PRO A 37 10.27 3.64 10.14
C PRO A 37 10.44 2.54 11.20
N ASN A 38 9.43 2.39 12.06
CA ASN A 38 9.28 1.43 13.16
C ASN A 38 8.08 1.76 14.08
N THR A 39 7.16 2.65 13.68
CA THR A 39 5.90 2.83 14.42
C THR A 39 4.88 1.78 13.96
N PHE A 40 4.87 0.65 14.68
CA PHE A 40 3.69 -0.19 14.77
C PHE A 40 2.62 0.59 15.55
N ASP A 41 1.89 1.49 14.88
CA ASP A 41 0.76 2.17 15.53
C ASP A 41 -0.38 2.42 14.51
N THR A 42 -1.35 1.53 14.45
CA THR A 42 -2.66 1.65 15.11
C THR A 42 -3.56 2.74 14.52
N VAL A 43 -3.96 2.54 13.27
CA VAL A 43 -5.37 2.23 13.04
C VAL A 43 -5.38 0.81 12.51
N MET A 44 -6.13 -0.07 13.17
CA MET A 44 -6.50 -1.39 12.66
C MET A 44 -7.35 -1.22 11.39
N LEU A 45 -6.77 -0.72 10.31
CA LEU A 45 -7.31 -0.89 8.99
C LEU A 45 -7.06 -2.36 8.68
N SER A 46 -7.97 -3.23 9.15
CA SER A 46 -8.14 -4.58 8.60
C SER A 46 -7.98 -4.46 7.09
N GLY A 47 -6.88 -4.99 6.54
CA GLY A 47 -6.28 -4.52 5.30
C GLY A 47 -7.29 -4.31 4.18
N SER A 48 -7.75 -3.07 3.98
CA SER A 48 -8.68 -2.75 2.88
C SER A 48 -7.98 -2.66 1.53
N ASP A 49 -6.66 -2.50 1.54
CA ASP A 49 -5.85 -2.39 0.35
C ASP A 49 -5.24 -3.74 -0.04
N ASN A 50 -4.51 -3.76 -1.14
CA ASN A 50 -3.94 -4.99 -1.72
C ASN A 50 -2.59 -5.38 -1.10
N THR A 51 -2.17 -4.69 -0.03
CA THR A 51 -0.86 -4.86 0.59
C THR A 51 -0.93 -5.23 2.07
N HIS A 52 -2.12 -5.13 2.67
CA HIS A 52 -2.40 -5.53 4.03
C HIS A 52 -3.40 -6.69 4.08
N PHE A 53 -3.30 -7.50 5.13
CA PHE A 53 -4.16 -8.67 5.36
C PHE A 53 -5.02 -8.47 6.61
N ALA A 54 -6.12 -9.20 6.69
CA ALA A 54 -6.94 -9.35 7.87
C ALA A 54 -7.10 -10.84 8.17
N ASP A 55 -6.37 -11.30 9.20
CA ASP A 55 -6.46 -12.67 9.71
C ASP A 55 -6.21 -13.73 8.62
N PRO A 56 -5.07 -13.68 7.91
CA PRO A 56 -4.80 -14.63 6.83
C PRO A 56 -4.56 -16.03 7.41
N SER A 57 -5.27 -17.03 6.88
CA SER A 57 -5.25 -18.39 7.42
C SER A 57 -4.26 -19.33 6.74
N SER A 58 -3.91 -19.06 5.48
CA SER A 58 -3.13 -19.99 4.64
C SER A 58 -2.37 -19.27 3.54
N VAL A 59 -1.24 -19.87 3.16
CA VAL A 59 -0.41 -19.46 2.01
C VAL A 59 -0.01 -20.68 1.17
N ALA A 60 -0.01 -20.54 -0.15
CA ALA A 60 0.50 -21.53 -1.09
C ALA A 60 1.42 -20.86 -2.11
N VAL A 61 2.46 -21.56 -2.55
CA VAL A 61 3.44 -21.05 -3.52
C VAL A 61 3.47 -21.97 -4.73
N ASN A 62 3.31 -21.40 -5.92
CA ASN A 62 3.44 -22.12 -7.17
C ASN A 62 4.92 -22.08 -7.60
N ASN A 63 5.60 -23.21 -7.52
CA ASN A 63 7.02 -23.30 -7.86
C ASN A 63 7.33 -23.07 -9.36
N ALA A 64 6.36 -23.29 -10.25
CA ALA A 64 6.57 -23.11 -11.69
C ALA A 64 6.48 -21.64 -12.11
N THR A 65 5.60 -20.85 -11.47
CA THR A 65 5.39 -19.43 -11.81
C THR A 65 6.02 -18.46 -10.80
N GLY A 66 6.33 -18.92 -9.59
CA GLY A 66 6.76 -18.08 -8.48
C GLY A 66 5.64 -17.30 -7.82
N HIS A 67 4.37 -17.59 -8.14
CA HIS A 67 3.23 -16.90 -7.53
C HIS A 67 2.94 -17.38 -6.12
N VAL A 68 2.66 -16.43 -5.23
CA VAL A 68 2.30 -16.66 -3.84
C VAL A 68 0.83 -16.32 -3.66
N TYR A 69 0.03 -17.29 -3.21
CA TYR A 69 -1.40 -17.16 -2.99
C TYR A 69 -1.67 -17.13 -1.49
N VAL A 70 -2.33 -16.08 -1.00
CA VAL A 70 -2.64 -15.88 0.42
C VAL A 70 -4.15 -15.84 0.60
N ALA A 71 -4.71 -16.73 1.43
CA ALA A 71 -6.10 -16.63 1.87
C ALA A 71 -6.21 -15.55 2.94
N ASP A 72 -6.89 -14.47 2.61
CA ASP A 72 -7.11 -13.30 3.47
C ASP A 72 -8.53 -13.40 4.07
N THR A 73 -8.64 -14.21 5.11
CA THR A 73 -9.91 -14.81 5.57
C THR A 73 -10.93 -13.77 6.01
N ARG A 74 -10.55 -12.78 6.81
CA ARG A 74 -11.50 -11.73 7.23
C ARG A 74 -11.81 -10.71 6.15
N ASN A 75 -10.99 -10.62 5.11
CA ASN A 75 -11.29 -9.80 3.94
C ASN A 75 -12.05 -10.56 2.85
N CYS A 76 -12.42 -11.83 3.08
CA CYS A 76 -13.23 -12.61 2.16
C CYS A 76 -12.60 -12.73 0.76
N ARG A 77 -11.27 -12.78 0.67
CA ARG A 77 -10.54 -12.79 -0.61
C ARG A 77 -9.29 -13.66 -0.57
N VAL A 78 -8.77 -13.99 -1.75
CA VAL A 78 -7.44 -14.58 -1.91
C VAL A 78 -6.58 -13.61 -2.71
N GLN A 79 -5.42 -13.23 -2.18
CA GLN A 79 -4.50 -12.31 -2.85
C GLN A 79 -3.34 -13.07 -3.48
N VAL A 80 -2.93 -12.65 -4.68
CA VAL A 80 -1.84 -13.26 -5.43
C VAL A 80 -0.70 -12.26 -5.59
N PHE A 81 0.50 -12.70 -5.22
CA PHE A 81 1.74 -11.94 -5.29
C PHE A 81 2.74 -12.65 -6.20
N ASP A 82 3.73 -11.91 -6.70
CA ASP A 82 4.92 -12.51 -7.29
C ASP A 82 5.92 -12.97 -6.23
N SER A 83 7.00 -13.60 -6.67
CA SER A 83 8.06 -14.08 -5.77
C SER A 83 8.83 -12.98 -5.05
N ALA A 84 8.70 -11.72 -5.49
CA ALA A 84 9.27 -10.55 -4.84
C ALA A 84 8.28 -9.89 -3.86
N GLY A 85 7.06 -10.41 -3.72
CA GLY A 85 6.02 -9.90 -2.85
C GLY A 85 5.21 -8.74 -3.44
N ASN A 86 5.34 -8.46 -4.75
CA ASN A 86 4.50 -7.45 -5.40
C ASN A 86 3.12 -8.03 -5.69
N TYR A 87 2.09 -7.28 -5.29
CA TYR A 87 0.71 -7.63 -5.61
C TYR A 87 0.50 -7.73 -7.12
N GLN A 88 -0.11 -8.83 -7.55
CA GLN A 88 -0.47 -9.07 -8.94
C GLN A 88 -1.97 -8.85 -9.14
N TYR A 89 -2.78 -9.61 -8.41
CA TYR A 89 -4.24 -9.56 -8.52
C TYR A 89 -4.92 -10.21 -7.30
N THR A 90 -6.22 -10.00 -7.20
CA THR A 90 -7.10 -10.59 -6.19
C THR A 90 -8.04 -11.57 -6.86
N ILE A 91 -8.26 -12.71 -6.23
CA ILE A 91 -9.32 -13.65 -6.56
C ILE A 91 -10.43 -13.42 -5.53
N GLY A 92 -11.63 -13.13 -6.03
CA GLY A 92 -12.78 -12.77 -5.22
C GLY A 92 -13.00 -11.26 -5.10
N VAL A 93 -14.07 -10.87 -4.43
CA VAL A 93 -14.37 -9.47 -4.08
C VAL A 93 -14.10 -9.26 -2.60
N ALA A 94 -13.33 -8.22 -2.28
CA ALA A 94 -12.95 -7.93 -0.91
C ALA A 94 -14.16 -7.46 -0.08
N LYS A 95 -14.22 -7.91 1.18
CA LYS A 95 -15.17 -7.44 2.22
C LYS A 95 -16.66 -7.67 1.93
N GLU A 96 -16.98 -8.48 0.92
CA GLU A 96 -18.34 -8.91 0.62
C GLU A 96 -18.44 -10.43 0.76
N TYR A 97 -19.35 -10.88 1.61
CA TYR A 97 -19.60 -12.30 1.82
C TYR A 97 -20.29 -12.90 0.61
N GLY A 98 -19.74 -14.00 0.11
CA GLY A 98 -20.22 -14.62 -1.11
C GLY A 98 -21.31 -15.66 -0.95
N HIS A 99 -22.39 -15.46 -1.71
CA HIS A 99 -23.38 -16.48 -2.05
C HIS A 99 -23.34 -16.88 -3.53
N ASP A 100 -22.43 -16.29 -4.31
CA ASP A 100 -22.26 -16.51 -5.75
C ASP A 100 -20.85 -17.04 -6.07
N ASN A 101 -20.56 -17.20 -7.36
CA ASN A 101 -19.28 -17.74 -7.83
C ASN A 101 -18.13 -16.72 -7.81
N ALA A 102 -18.40 -15.45 -7.52
CA ALA A 102 -17.42 -14.37 -7.56
C ALA A 102 -16.87 -13.99 -6.18
N HIS A 103 -17.50 -14.45 -5.10
CA HIS A 103 -17.20 -14.01 -3.74
C HIS A 103 -16.81 -15.18 -2.84
N PHE A 104 -15.92 -14.93 -1.87
CA PHE A 104 -15.66 -15.89 -0.79
C PHE A 104 -16.41 -15.48 0.47
N SER A 105 -16.66 -16.44 1.37
CA SER A 105 -17.21 -16.14 2.69
C SER A 105 -16.11 -16.09 3.75
N TYR A 106 -15.32 -17.16 3.87
CA TYR A 106 -14.16 -17.23 4.76
C TYR A 106 -13.18 -18.22 4.14
N PRO A 107 -12.31 -17.79 3.21
CA PRO A 107 -11.32 -18.69 2.64
C PRO A 107 -10.33 -19.11 3.75
N VAL A 108 -10.25 -20.41 4.03
CA VAL A 108 -9.38 -20.95 5.09
C VAL A 108 -8.12 -21.60 4.54
N GLY A 109 -8.19 -22.23 3.36
CA GLY A 109 -7.08 -22.97 2.76
C GLY A 109 -6.89 -22.64 1.30
N VAL A 110 -5.63 -22.61 0.86
CA VAL A 110 -5.25 -22.51 -0.55
C VAL A 110 -4.20 -23.58 -0.84
N ALA A 111 -4.32 -24.24 -1.99
CA ALA A 111 -3.34 -25.18 -2.52
C ALA A 111 -3.21 -24.93 -4.03
N VAL A 112 -2.02 -25.18 -4.59
CA VAL A 112 -1.68 -24.91 -6.00
C VAL A 112 -0.86 -26.05 -6.58
#